data_AF-A0A1M7ABE5-F1
#
_entry.id   AF-A0A1M7ABE5-F1
#
_cell.length_a   1.000
_cell.length_b   1.000
_cell.length_c   1.000
_cell.angle_alpha   90.00
_cell.angle_beta   90.00
_cell.angle_gamma   90.00
#
_symmetry.space_group_name_H-M   'P 1'
#
loop_
_entity.id
_entity.type
_entity.pdbx_description
1 polymer ?
#
loop_
_entity_poly.entity_id
_entity_poly.type
_entity_poly.pdbx_seq_one_letter_code
_entity_poly.pdbx_strand_id
1 'polypeptide(L)'
;MQLLYNPDIYPDQVREMIIQSGKIGIEIANRWMMGWPKRVVNLLIQDMYEEVFQYQLLQEQDVMARASNLSHLAPLEIMVMSGLSLEPPEM
;
A
#
# COMPACT_ATOMS: atom_id res chain seq x y z
N MET A 1 0.96 16.32 -4.43
CA MET A 1 0.17 15.08 -4.59
C MET A 1 1.05 14.06 -5.28
N GLN A 2 1.20 12.88 -4.68
CA GLN A 2 1.89 11.76 -5.32
C GLN A 2 0.90 11.12 -6.31
N LEU A 3 1.36 10.76 -7.50
CA LEU A 3 0.50 10.14 -8.52
C LEU A 3 0.53 8.62 -8.37
N LEU A 4 -0.61 7.98 -8.65
CA LEU A 4 -0.69 6.53 -8.75
C LEU A 4 0.11 6.06 -9.97
N TYR A 5 1.03 5.14 -9.76
CA TYR A 5 1.87 4.55 -10.79
C TYR A 5 1.06 3.52 -11.57
N ASN A 6 1.15 3.60 -12.90
CA ASN A 6 0.44 2.72 -13.84
C ASN A 6 -1.06 2.56 -13.49
N PRO A 7 -1.82 3.67 -13.43
CA PRO A 7 -3.19 3.67 -12.90
C PRO A 7 -4.16 2.84 -13.75
N ASP A 8 -3.83 2.57 -15.01
CA ASP A 8 -4.70 1.86 -15.98
C ASP A 8 -4.82 0.36 -15.71
N ILE A 9 -3.97 -0.20 -14.85
CA ILE A 9 -4.04 -1.62 -14.47
C ILE A 9 -5.13 -1.87 -13.43
N TYR A 10 -5.53 -0.83 -12.68
CA TYR A 10 -6.50 -0.93 -11.62
C TYR A 10 -7.90 -0.71 -12.19
N PRO A 11 -8.88 -1.56 -11.85
CA PRO A 11 -10.29 -1.24 -12.08
C PRO A 11 -10.67 0.09 -11.45
N ASP A 12 -11.68 0.77 -12.01
CA ASP A 12 -12.10 2.10 -11.55
C ASP A 12 -12.36 2.16 -10.04
N GLN A 13 -13.09 1.18 -9.51
CA GLN A 13 -13.37 1.06 -8.08
C GLN A 13 -12.10 0.99 -7.23
N VAL A 14 -11.15 0.13 -7.61
CA VAL A 14 -9.88 -0.05 -6.89
C VAL A 14 -9.04 1.24 -6.95
N ARG A 15 -9.01 1.88 -8.11
CA ARG A 15 -8.29 3.15 -8.31
C ARG A 15 -8.87 4.26 -7.45
N GLU A 16 -10.19 4.41 -7.40
CA GLU A 16 -10.85 5.37 -6.52
C GLU A 16 -10.54 5.10 -5.05
N MET A 17 -10.63 3.84 -4.61
CA MET A 17 -10.29 3.43 -3.25
C MET A 17 -8.84 3.82 -2.86
N ILE A 18 -7.87 3.56 -3.75
CA ILE A 18 -6.46 3.93 -3.53
C ILE A 18 -6.32 5.45 -3.39
N ILE A 19 -6.98 6.23 -4.25
CA ILE A 19 -6.92 7.69 -4.24
C ILE A 19 -7.55 8.26 -2.96
N GLN A 20 -8.71 7.73 -2.57
CA GLN A 20 -9.42 8.13 -1.34
C GLN A 20 -8.63 7.79 -0.07
N SER A 21 -7.80 6.75 -0.12
CA SER A 21 -6.87 6.38 0.96
C SER A 21 -5.72 7.38 1.17
N GLY A 22 -5.63 8.39 0.31
CA GLY A 22 -4.68 9.49 0.43
C GLY A 22 -3.23 9.06 0.18
N LYS A 23 -2.28 9.79 0.77
CA LYS A 23 -0.85 9.63 0.48
C LYS A 23 -0.34 8.22 0.79
N ILE A 24 -0.69 7.67 1.96
CA ILE A 24 -0.25 6.32 2.38
C ILE A 24 -0.78 5.27 1.41
N GLY A 25 -2.06 5.35 1.03
CA GLY A 25 -2.64 4.40 0.07
C GLY A 25 -1.94 4.41 -1.29
N ILE A 26 -1.63 5.61 -1.81
CA ILE A 26 -0.88 5.75 -3.06
C ILE A 26 0.55 5.19 -2.93
N GLU A 27 1.22 5.42 -1.80
CA GLU A 27 2.55 4.86 -1.53
C GLU A 27 2.54 3.33 -1.50
N ILE A 28 1.55 2.72 -0.85
CA ILE A 28 1.37 1.25 -0.81
C ILE A 28 1.17 0.70 -2.22
N ALA A 29 0.19 1.24 -2.96
CA ALA A 29 -0.13 0.77 -4.30
C ALA A 29 1.07 0.89 -5.25
N ASN A 30 1.77 2.02 -5.20
CA ASN A 30 2.97 2.25 -6.01
C ASN A 30 4.08 1.26 -5.64
N ARG A 31 4.35 1.09 -4.33
CA ARG A 31 5.39 0.17 -3.85
C ARG A 31 5.10 -1.27 -4.29
N TRP A 32 3.85 -1.69 -4.19
CA TRP A 32 3.42 -3.02 -4.63
C TRP A 32 3.56 -3.20 -6.14
N MET A 33 3.09 -2.24 -6.94
CA MET A 33 3.18 -2.32 -8.39
C MET A 33 4.61 -2.27 -8.91
N MET A 34 5.49 -1.48 -8.28
CA MET A 34 6.89 -1.39 -8.66
C MET A 34 7.70 -2.62 -8.23
N GLY A 35 7.43 -3.17 -7.03
CA GLY A 35 8.20 -4.29 -6.49
C GLY A 35 7.67 -5.67 -6.90
N TRP A 36 6.35 -5.84 -6.93
CA TRP A 36 5.69 -7.14 -7.14
C TRP A 36 4.51 -7.03 -8.12
N PRO A 37 4.72 -6.51 -9.35
CA PRO A 37 3.63 -6.29 -10.31
C PRO A 37 2.82 -7.56 -10.60
N LYS A 38 3.49 -8.73 -10.66
CA LYS A 38 2.82 -10.03 -10.88
C LYS A 38 1.86 -10.40 -9.74
N ARG A 39 2.26 -10.17 -8.49
CA ARG A 39 1.40 -10.44 -7.33
C ARG A 39 0.20 -9.50 -7.32
N VAL A 40 0.42 -8.21 -7.61
CA VAL A 40 -0.69 -7.24 -7.72
C VAL A 40 -1.70 -7.66 -8.79
N VAL A 41 -1.23 -8.03 -9.98
CA VAL A 41 -2.13 -8.49 -11.04
C VAL A 41 -2.88 -9.76 -10.61
N ASN A 42 -2.23 -10.70 -9.92
CA ASN A 42 -2.89 -11.90 -9.41
C ASN A 42 -3.97 -11.55 -8.37
N LEU A 43 -3.68 -10.64 -7.43
CA LEU A 43 -4.65 -10.13 -6.45
C LEU A 43 -5.87 -9.49 -7.12
N LEU A 44 -5.67 -8.75 -8.21
CA LEU A 44 -6.74 -8.12 -8.98
C LEU A 44 -7.59 -9.14 -9.73
N ILE A 45 -6.97 -10.16 -10.34
CA ILE A 45 -7.69 -11.24 -11.05
C ILE A 45 -8.56 -12.07 -10.09
N GLN A 46 -8.10 -12.22 -8.85
CA GLN A 46 -8.79 -13.00 -7.82
C GLN A 46 -9.80 -12.17 -7.00
N ASP A 47 -10.04 -10.90 -7.36
CA ASP A 47 -10.91 -9.96 -6.62
C ASP A 47 -10.53 -9.79 -5.12
N MET A 48 -9.26 -10.05 -4.77
CA MET A 48 -8.76 -10.00 -3.39
C MET A 48 -7.92 -8.76 -3.09
N TYR A 49 -7.60 -7.96 -4.11
CA TYR A 49 -6.75 -6.78 -3.96
C TYR A 49 -7.30 -5.79 -2.92
N GLU A 50 -8.61 -5.50 -2.95
CA GLU A 50 -9.21 -4.49 -2.05
C GLU A 50 -9.07 -4.87 -0.59
N GLU A 51 -9.42 -6.11 -0.22
CA GLU A 51 -9.35 -6.60 1.16
C GLU A 51 -7.91 -6.53 1.69
N VAL A 52 -6.98 -7.08 0.91
CA VAL A 52 -5.57 -7.17 1.26
C VAL A 52 -4.92 -5.78 1.34
N PHE A 53 -5.29 -4.88 0.44
CA PHE A 53 -4.83 -3.49 0.45
C PHE A 53 -5.34 -2.74 1.68
N GLN A 54 -6.63 -2.86 2.02
CA GLN A 54 -7.20 -2.21 3.21
C GLN A 54 -6.55 -2.73 4.49
N TYR A 55 -6.26 -4.03 4.56
CA TYR A 55 -5.54 -4.61 5.68
C TYR A 55 -4.13 -3.99 5.83
N GLN A 56 -3.35 -3.92 4.74
CA GLN A 56 -2.04 -3.27 4.74
C GLN A 56 -2.13 -1.79 5.14
N LEU A 57 -3.12 -1.07 4.60
CA LEU A 57 -3.32 0.35 4.88
C LEU A 57 -3.56 0.60 6.37
N LEU A 58 -4.42 -0.21 7.01
CA LEU A 58 -4.68 -0.13 8.44
C LEU A 58 -3.41 -0.40 9.26
N GLN A 59 -2.63 -1.41 8.89
CA GLN A 59 -1.38 -1.72 9.57
C GLN A 59 -0.36 -0.56 9.46
N GLU A 60 -0.17 0.01 8.27
CA GLU A 60 0.77 1.13 8.09
C GLU A 60 0.30 2.39 8.82
N GLN A 61 -1.00 2.69 8.80
CA GLN A 61 -1.56 3.81 9.56
C GLN A 61 -1.34 3.66 11.06
N ASP A 62 -1.57 2.46 11.60
CA ASP A 62 -1.42 2.14 13.02
C ASP A 62 0.06 2.21 13.45
N VAL A 63 0.99 1.71 12.61
CA VAL A 63 2.44 1.88 12.86
C VAL A 63 2.82 3.37 12.82
N MET A 64 2.36 4.12 11.82
CA MET A 64 2.67 5.56 11.71
C MET A 64 2.10 6.38 12.88
N ALA A 65 0.89 6.05 13.34
CA ALA A 65 0.27 6.71 14.49
C ALA A 65 1.09 6.51 15.78
N ARG A 66 1.63 5.30 15.99
CA ARG A 66 2.48 4.95 17.14
C ARG A 66 3.90 5.51 17.05
N ALA A 67 4.35 5.88 15.86
CA ALA A 67 5.69 6.37 15.59
C ALA A 67 5.88 7.88 15.83
N SER A 68 5.03 8.51 16.64
CA SER A 68 5.07 9.97 16.90
C SER A 68 6.44 10.44 17.41
N ASN A 69 7.16 9.56 18.11
CA ASN A 69 8.50 9.84 18.66
C ASN A 69 9.64 9.65 17.65
N LEU A 70 9.33 9.16 16.44
CA LEU A 70 10.28 8.82 15.38
C LEU A 70 10.16 9.76 14.18
N SER A 71 9.75 11.00 14.40
CA SER A 71 9.50 12.01 13.36
C SER A 71 10.70 12.37 12.48
N HIS A 72 11.91 11.98 12.89
CA HIS A 72 13.15 12.17 12.12
C HIS A 72 13.39 11.06 11.09
N LEU A 73 12.66 9.94 11.19
CA LEU A 73 12.76 8.83 10.26
C LEU A 73 11.77 8.99 9.11
N ALA A 74 12.17 8.50 7.94
CA ALA A 74 11.25 8.39 6.82
C ALA A 74 10.18 7.31 7.13
N PRO A 75 8.94 7.45 6.61
CA PRO A 75 7.87 6.47 6.83
C PRO A 75 8.28 5.03 6.53
N LEU A 76 9.06 4.82 5.46
CA LEU A 76 9.56 3.50 5.10
C LEU A 76 10.50 2.92 6.16
N GLU A 77 11.38 3.74 6.75
CA GLU A 77 12.28 3.31 7.82
C GLU A 77 11.50 2.91 9.07
N ILE A 78 10.45 3.68 9.41
CA ILE A 78 9.54 3.36 10.51
C ILE A 78 8.86 1.99 10.28
N MET A 79 8.39 1.71 9.06
CA MET A 79 7.77 0.41 8.75
C MET A 79 8.77 -0.75 8.85
N VAL A 80 9.99 -0.57 8.35
CA VAL A 80 11.03 -1.60 8.44
C VAL A 80 11.38 -1.87 9.91
N MET A 81 11.49 -0.82 10.73
CA MET A 81 11.77 -0.95 12.16
C MET A 81 10.64 -1.64 12.93
N SER A 82 9.38 -1.51 12.49
CA SER A 82 8.25 -2.20 13.12
C SER A 82 8.16 -3.68 12.75
N GLY A 83 8.96 -4.14 11.78
CA GLY A 83 8.93 -5.51 11.27
C GLY A 83 7.71 -5.79 10.38
N LEU A 84 7.00 -4.76 9.94
CA LEU A 84 5.85 -4.92 9.05
C LEU A 84 6.30 -5.39 7.68
N SER A 85 5.67 -6.46 7.16
CA SER A 85 5.87 -6.87 5.77
C SER A 85 5.28 -5.80 4.86
N LEU A 86 6.09 -5.33 3.90
CA LEU A 86 5.69 -4.31 2.94
C LEU A 86 5.25 -4.89 1.59
N GLU A 87 5.43 -6.20 1.43
CA GLU A 87 5.10 -6.93 0.21
C GLU A 87 3.61 -7.26 0.16
N PRO A 88 2.99 -7.30 -1.03
CA PRO A 88 1.69 -7.93 -1.17
C PRO A 88 1.80 -9.44 -0.89
N PRO A 89 0.76 -10.07 -0.31
CA PRO A 89 0.64 -11.52 -0.17
C PRO A 89 0.88 -12.27 -1.48
N GLU A 90 1.42 -13.49 -1.40
CA GLU A 90 1.82 -14.26 -2.60
C GLU A 90 0.65 -14.81 -3.42
N MET A 91 -0.34 -15.37 -2.72
CA MET A 91 -1.49 -16.15 -3.26
C MET A 91 -1.11 -17.40 -4.05
#